data_AF-A0A952IS54-F1
#
_entry.id   AF-A0A952IS54-F1
#
_cell.length_a   1.000
_cell.length_b   1.000
_cell.length_c   1.000
_cell.angle_alpha   90.00
_cell.angle_beta   90.00
_cell.angle_gamma   90.00
#
_symmetry.space_group_name_H-M   'P 1'
#
loop_
_entity.id
_entity.type
_entity.pdbx_description
1 polymer ?
#
loop_
_entity_poly.entity_id
_entity_poly.type
_entity_poly.pdbx_seq_one_letter_code
_entity_poly.pdbx_strand_id
1 'polypeptide(L)'
;PHLSPTVFIESDEHKRYAAELRQALPKSTHKQYPSVRGSLTGQGELKRTGFDPLFTVDHTLGMLRDNIKRLTRRTWCTTKLAAVLADILAIYSYHHNTQLITNPAKYQS
;
A
#
# COMPACT_ATOMS: atom_id res chain seq x y z
N PRO A 1 -1.46 -12.55 15.02
CA PRO A 1 -0.62 -13.27 14.04
C PRO A 1 0.85 -13.31 14.49
N HIS A 2 1.45 -14.50 14.62
CA HIS A 2 2.90 -14.64 14.81
C HIS A 2 3.53 -14.94 13.46
N LEU A 3 4.41 -14.06 13.00
CA LEU A 3 5.19 -14.27 11.77
C LEU A 3 6.27 -15.33 12.04
N SER A 4 6.61 -16.11 11.02
CA SER A 4 7.77 -17.00 11.11
C SER A 4 9.04 -16.19 11.39
N PRO A 5 9.93 -16.65 12.29
CA PRO A 5 11.21 -15.99 12.53
C PRO A 5 12.06 -15.83 11.26
N THR A 6 11.88 -16.70 10.26
CA THR A 6 12.64 -16.71 9.00
C THR A 6 11.83 -16.16 7.82
N VAL A 7 10.90 -15.25 8.09
CA VAL A 7 10.06 -14.66 7.05
C VAL A 7 10.90 -13.90 6.00
N PHE A 8 10.48 -13.97 4.75
CA PHE A 8 11.03 -13.17 3.66
C PHE A 8 10.24 -11.86 3.55
N ILE A 9 10.94 -10.73 3.56
CA ILE A 9 10.36 -9.39 3.57
C ILE A 9 10.93 -8.60 2.41
N GLU A 10 10.04 -7.93 1.68
CA GLU A 10 10.37 -7.03 0.59
C GLU A 10 9.96 -5.61 0.97
N SER A 11 10.84 -4.63 0.79
CA SER A 11 10.53 -3.22 1.02
C SER A 11 11.21 -2.32 -0.01
N ASP A 12 10.91 -1.02 0.03
CA ASP A 12 11.70 -0.02 -0.68
C ASP A 12 13.05 0.20 0.01
N GLU A 13 13.88 1.05 -0.60
CA GLU A 13 15.14 1.53 -0.08
C GLU A 13 14.99 2.65 0.96
N HIS A 14 13.83 2.77 1.64
CA HIS A 14 13.68 3.77 2.68
C HIS A 14 14.62 3.48 3.84
N LYS A 15 15.42 4.49 4.23
CA LYS A 15 16.56 4.36 5.16
C LYS A 15 16.21 3.76 6.52
N ARG A 16 14.96 3.88 6.96
CA ARG A 16 14.51 3.42 8.28
C ARG A 16 14.13 1.94 8.32
N TYR A 17 13.59 1.39 7.23
CA TYR A 17 12.99 0.05 7.28
C TYR A 17 14.00 -1.03 7.61
N ALA A 18 15.22 -0.97 7.05
CA ALA A 18 16.24 -1.99 7.32
C ALA A 18 16.65 -2.06 8.80
N ALA A 19 16.71 -0.93 9.49
CA ALA A 19 17.05 -0.87 10.91
C ALA A 19 15.91 -1.40 11.79
N GLU A 20 14.68 -0.94 11.51
CA GLU A 20 13.48 -1.35 12.23
C GLU A 20 13.18 -2.84 12.05
N LEU A 21 13.34 -3.37 10.83
CA LEU A 21 13.15 -4.79 10.53
C LEU A 21 14.22 -5.67 11.18
N ARG A 22 15.49 -5.23 11.24
CA ARG A 22 16.53 -5.95 11.98
C ARG A 22 16.24 -6.01 13.48
N GLN A 23 15.68 -4.95 14.04
CA GLN A 23 15.34 -4.90 15.46
C GLN A 23 14.12 -5.80 15.77
N ALA A 24 13.09 -5.75 14.94
CA ALA A 24 11.85 -6.50 15.17
C ALA A 24 11.93 -7.97 14.74
N LEU A 25 12.62 -8.26 13.64
CA LEU A 25 12.70 -9.57 12.98
C LEU A 25 14.15 -9.88 12.56
N PRO A 26 15.07 -10.08 13.52
CA PRO A 26 16.50 -10.22 13.26
C PRO A 26 16.88 -11.42 12.39
N LYS A 27 16.02 -12.45 12.34
CA LYS A 27 16.21 -13.68 11.56
C LYS A 27 15.52 -13.65 10.19
N SER A 28 14.86 -12.53 9.84
CA SER A 28 14.19 -12.39 8.56
C SER A 28 15.19 -12.15 7.42
N THR A 29 14.80 -12.57 6.22
CA THR A 29 15.51 -12.20 5.00
C THR A 29 14.85 -10.96 4.44
N HIS A 30 15.56 -9.83 4.47
CA HIS A 30 15.05 -8.55 3.98
C HIS A 30 15.70 -8.19 2.65
N LYS A 31 14.88 -8.08 1.60
CA LYS A 31 15.27 -7.62 0.27
C LYS A 31 14.74 -6.22 0.02
N GLN A 32 15.63 -5.30 -0.32
CA GLN A 32 15.27 -3.92 -0.62
C GLN A 32 15.29 -3.67 -2.13
N TYR A 33 14.33 -2.88 -2.58
CA TYR A 33 14.21 -2.48 -3.98
C TYR A 33 14.43 -0.96 -4.11
N PRO A 34 15.31 -0.52 -5.03
CA PRO A 34 15.61 0.89 -5.21
C PRO A 34 14.39 1.66 -5.69
N SER A 35 14.19 2.85 -5.15
CA SER A 35 13.11 3.73 -5.55
C SER A 35 13.34 4.26 -6.96
N VAL A 36 12.67 3.68 -7.95
CA VAL A 36 12.69 4.18 -9.32
C VAL A 36 11.76 5.40 -9.41
N ARG A 37 12.17 6.43 -10.18
CA ARG A 37 11.29 7.56 -10.48
C ARG A 37 10.07 7.08 -11.27
N GLY A 38 8.91 7.65 -10.95
CA GLY A 38 7.71 7.51 -11.77
C GLY A 38 7.97 7.98 -13.20
N SER A 39 7.27 7.38 -14.17
CA SER A 39 7.27 7.85 -15.55
C SER A 39 6.72 9.28 -15.60
N LEU A 40 7.36 10.15 -16.40
CA LEU A 40 6.84 11.49 -16.71
C LEU A 40 5.56 11.43 -17.56
N THR A 41 5.31 10.30 -18.22
CA THR A 41 4.12 10.03 -19.02
C THR A 41 3.14 9.16 -18.21
N GLY A 42 1.94 9.70 -17.92
CA GLY A 42 0.88 9.01 -17.16
C GLY A 42 0.49 9.71 -15.84
N GLN A 43 -0.28 9.05 -14.97
CA GLN A 43 -0.71 9.55 -13.65
C GLN A 43 0.43 9.59 -12.60
N GLY A 44 1.70 9.44 -13.02
CA GLY A 44 2.88 9.45 -12.14
C GLY A 44 3.09 8.20 -11.27
N GLU A 45 2.08 7.33 -11.16
CA GLU A 45 2.13 6.11 -10.35
C GLU A 45 2.90 4.97 -11.01
N LEU A 46 2.93 4.92 -12.35
CA LEU A 46 3.64 3.86 -13.06
C LEU A 46 5.14 4.17 -13.10
N LYS A 47 5.95 3.30 -12.50
CA LYS A 47 7.42 3.39 -12.58
C LYS A 47 7.88 3.29 -14.02
N ARG A 48 9.01 3.91 -14.33
CA ARG A 48 9.67 3.77 -15.65
C ARG A 48 10.06 2.31 -15.95
N THR A 49 10.27 1.51 -14.91
CA THR A 49 10.51 0.07 -14.99
C THR A 49 9.20 -0.70 -14.86
N GLY A 50 8.99 -1.74 -15.68
CA GLY A 50 7.72 -2.48 -15.73
C GLY A 50 7.42 -3.35 -14.49
N PHE A 51 8.43 -3.63 -13.64
CA PHE A 51 8.25 -4.36 -12.39
C PHE A 51 8.55 -3.46 -11.19
N ASP A 52 7.60 -3.39 -10.27
CA ASP A 52 7.72 -2.76 -8.96
C ASP A 52 7.07 -3.69 -7.92
N PRO A 53 7.84 -4.30 -7.01
CA PRO A 53 7.33 -5.25 -6.03
C PRO A 53 6.42 -4.58 -4.98
N LEU A 54 6.45 -3.26 -4.87
CA LEU A 54 5.58 -2.51 -3.96
C LEU A 54 4.32 -2.01 -4.64
N PHE A 55 4.22 -2.14 -5.97
CA PHE A 55 3.09 -1.65 -6.75
C PHE A 55 1.75 -2.13 -6.20
N THR A 56 1.63 -3.40 -5.85
CA THR A 56 0.37 -3.96 -5.32
C THR A 56 -0.04 -3.27 -4.02
N VAL A 57 0.92 -3.01 -3.11
CA VAL A 57 0.65 -2.35 -1.83
C VAL A 57 0.34 -0.88 -2.06
N ASP A 58 1.16 -0.17 -2.82
CA ASP A 58 0.98 1.25 -3.13
C ASP A 58 -0.35 1.51 -3.85
N HIS A 59 -0.69 0.67 -4.83
CA HIS A 59 -1.95 0.74 -5.55
C HIS A 59 -3.14 0.45 -4.62
N THR A 60 -3.04 -0.55 -3.75
CA THR A 60 -4.08 -0.84 -2.75
C THR A 60 -4.29 0.34 -1.81
N LEU A 61 -3.21 0.97 -1.33
CA LEU A 61 -3.28 2.15 -0.48
C LEU A 61 -3.80 3.39 -1.23
N GLY A 62 -3.46 3.53 -2.51
CA GLY A 62 -4.00 4.56 -3.40
C GLY A 62 -5.52 4.42 -3.56
N MET A 63 -5.99 3.20 -3.85
CA MET A 63 -7.42 2.88 -3.93
C MET A 63 -8.13 3.10 -2.59
N LEU A 64 -7.53 2.66 -1.48
CA LEU A 64 -8.06 2.92 -0.14
C LEU A 64 -8.28 4.42 0.09
N ARG A 65 -7.24 5.23 -0.13
CA ARG A 65 -7.28 6.68 0.02
C ARG A 65 -8.37 7.30 -0.86
N ASP A 66 -8.51 6.83 -2.10
CA ASP A 66 -9.49 7.36 -3.03
C ASP A 66 -10.94 7.06 -2.59
N ASN A 67 -11.18 5.87 -2.04
CA ASN A 67 -12.52 5.43 -1.65
C ASN A 67 -12.97 5.99 -0.30
N ILE A 68 -12.04 6.30 0.62
CA ILE A 68 -12.39 6.81 1.96
C ILE A 68 -12.37 8.34 2.07
N LYS A 69 -11.86 9.06 1.06
CA LYS A 69 -11.73 10.52 1.11
C LYS A 69 -13.11 11.19 1.19
N ARG A 70 -13.27 12.15 2.10
CA ARG A 70 -14.51 12.94 2.26
C ARG A 70 -14.38 14.35 1.69
N LEU A 71 -13.19 14.92 1.79
CA LEU A 71 -12.84 16.19 1.16
C LEU A 71 -11.56 16.01 0.35
N THR A 72 -11.65 16.25 -0.96
CA THR A 72 -10.50 16.26 -1.87
C THR A 72 -10.06 17.70 -2.10
N ARG A 73 -8.81 18.00 -1.74
CA ARG A 73 -8.06 19.19 -2.20
C ARG A 73 -6.98 18.69 -3.15
N ARG A 74 -6.49 19.56 -4.05
CA ARG A 74 -5.53 19.19 -5.12
C ARG A 74 -4.40 18.23 -4.67
N THR A 75 -3.90 18.40 -3.46
CA THR A 75 -2.78 17.60 -2.93
C THR A 75 -3.11 16.77 -1.69
N TRP A 76 -4.33 16.85 -1.13
CA TRP A 76 -4.65 16.21 0.15
C TRP A 76 -6.10 15.72 0.23
N CYS A 77 -6.28 14.55 0.83
CA CYS A 77 -7.57 13.98 1.20
C CYS A 77 -7.68 14.00 2.73
N THR A 78 -8.83 14.42 3.26
CA THR A 78 -9.01 14.49 4.73
C THR A 78 -10.35 13.94 5.19
N THR A 79 -10.33 13.36 6.40
CA THR A 79 -11.50 13.01 7.21
C THR A 79 -11.30 13.68 8.57
N LYS A 80 -12.18 14.63 8.91
CA LYS A 80 -11.97 15.51 10.08
C LYS A 80 -12.14 14.81 11.43
N LEU A 81 -12.89 13.71 11.47
CA LEU A 81 -13.20 13.00 12.70
C LEU A 81 -12.61 11.58 12.65
N ALA A 82 -11.79 11.25 13.64
CA ALA A 82 -11.14 9.94 13.74
C ALA A 82 -12.14 8.79 13.87
N ALA A 83 -13.24 8.98 14.62
CA ALA A 83 -14.29 7.98 14.75
C ALA A 83 -14.93 7.64 13.39
N VAL A 84 -15.29 8.67 12.60
CA VAL A 84 -15.86 8.49 11.26
C VAL A 84 -14.84 7.85 10.31
N LEU A 85 -13.55 8.17 10.44
CA LEU A 85 -12.51 7.49 9.67
C LEU A 85 -12.47 6.00 9.99
N ALA A 86 -12.55 5.63 11.28
CA ALA A 86 -12.56 4.24 11.70
C ALA A 86 -13.78 3.48 11.15
N ASP A 87 -14.97 4.08 11.17
CA ASP A 87 -16.19 3.48 10.63
C ASP A 87 -16.07 3.22 9.11
N ILE A 88 -15.58 4.22 8.36
CA ILE A 88 -15.40 4.12 6.91
C ILE A 88 -14.31 3.10 6.57
N LEU A 89 -13.22 3.06 7.34
CA LEU A 89 -12.17 2.05 7.19
C LEU A 89 -12.73 0.65 7.38
N ALA A 90 -13.57 0.42 8.41
CA ALA A 90 -14.19 -0.88 8.64
C ALA A 90 -15.07 -1.32 7.46
N ILE A 91 -15.89 -0.40 6.93
CA ILE A 91 -16.72 -0.65 5.74
C ILE A 91 -15.85 -0.97 4.52
N TYR A 92 -14.81 -0.18 4.27
CA TYR A 92 -13.90 -0.41 3.15
C TYR A 92 -13.18 -1.74 3.27
N SER A 93 -12.63 -2.07 4.44
CA SER A 93 -11.94 -3.34 4.69
C SER A 93 -12.86 -4.53 4.46
N TYR A 94 -14.11 -4.46 4.93
CA TYR A 94 -15.09 -5.50 4.67
C TYR A 94 -15.38 -5.65 3.17
N HIS A 95 -15.62 -4.56 2.46
CA HIS A 95 -15.87 -4.58 1.01
C HIS A 95 -14.66 -5.10 0.23
N HIS A 96 -13.45 -4.62 0.54
CA HIS A 96 -12.21 -5.03 -0.10
C HIS A 96 -11.96 -6.54 0.07
N ASN A 97 -12.13 -7.05 1.28
CA ASN A 97 -11.87 -8.45 1.60
C ASN A 97 -12.95 -9.39 1.03
N THR A 98 -14.19 -8.93 0.88
CA THR A 98 -15.30 -9.78 0.41
C THR A 98 -15.52 -9.73 -1.10
N GLN A 99 -15.35 -8.57 -1.73
CA GLN A 99 -15.69 -8.35 -3.14
C GLN A 99 -14.45 -8.23 -4.05
N LEU A 100 -13.40 -7.54 -3.60
CA LEU A 100 -12.24 -7.23 -4.47
C LEU A 100 -11.24 -8.40 -4.56
N ILE A 101 -10.96 -9.07 -3.44
CA ILE A 101 -10.04 -10.22 -3.44
C ILE A 101 -10.68 -11.45 -4.09
N THR A 102 -12.00 -11.62 -3.93
CA THR A 102 -12.75 -12.79 -4.41
C THR A 102 -13.09 -12.75 -5.90
N ASN A 103 -13.07 -11.56 -6.54
CA ASN A 103 -13.42 -11.41 -7.95
C ASN A 103 -12.60 -10.33 -8.67
N PRO A 104 -11.35 -10.62 -9.06
CA PRO A 104 -10.46 -9.66 -9.71
C PRO A 104 -10.93 -9.21 -11.11
N ALA A 105 -11.86 -9.95 -11.75
CA ALA A 105 -12.30 -9.69 -13.12
C ALA A 105 -13.27 -8.51 -13.27
N LYS A 106 -13.89 -8.01 -12.18
CA LYS A 106 -14.92 -6.96 -12.24
C LYS A 106 -14.40 -5.52 -12.41
N TYR A 107 -13.09 -5.28 -12.31
CA TYR A 107 -12.50 -3.94 -12.35
C TYR A 107 -11.70 -3.62 -13.63
N GLN A 108 -11.78 -4.48 -14.65
CA GLN A 108 -11.15 -4.25 -15.97
C GLN A 108 -12.11 -3.68 -17.03
N SER A 109 -13.31 -3.22 -16.65
CA SER A 109 -14.30 -2.62 -17.56
C SER A 109 -14.44 -1.12 -17.38
#